data_AF-A0A5T1A5V3-F1
#
_entry.id   AF-A0A5T1A5V3-F1
#
_cell.length_a   1.000
_cell.length_b   1.000
_cell.length_c   1.000
_cell.angle_alpha   90.00
_cell.angle_beta   90.00
_cell.angle_gamma   90.00
#
_symmetry.space_group_name_H-M   'P 1'
#
loop_
_entity.id
_entity.type
_entity.pdbx_description
1 polymer ?
#
loop_
_entity_poly.entity_id
_entity_poly.type
_entity_poly.pdbx_seq_one_letter_code
_entity_poly.pdbx_strand_id
1 'polypeptide(L)' 'AAITPEMIAVNIMDARIPDNAGNKPCHELIIKEGREAYFSSLPVKDIEKNLNDNGIPSSVSYGADNE' A
#
# COMPACT_ATOMS: atom_id res chain seq x y z
N ALA A 1 14.31 9.36 -4.53
CA ALA A 1 13.06 8.60 -4.28
C ALA A 1 13.28 7.15 -4.69
N ALA A 2 12.80 6.19 -3.91
CA ALA A 2 12.90 4.76 -4.20
C ALA A 2 11.54 4.21 -4.66
N ILE A 3 11.53 3.14 -5.44
CA ILE A 3 10.31 2.42 -5.79
C ILE A 3 9.91 1.51 -4.62
N THR A 4 8.63 1.53 -4.23
CA THR A 4 8.14 0.76 -3.07
C THR A 4 7.00 -0.19 -3.42
N PRO A 5 7.30 -1.47 -3.74
CA PRO A 5 6.27 -2.49 -3.84
C PRO A 5 5.59 -2.74 -2.48
N GLU A 6 4.26 -2.68 -2.44
CA GLU A 6 3.48 -2.94 -1.22
C GLU A 6 3.25 -4.43 -0.98
N MET A 7 3.59 -4.91 0.22
CA MET A 7 3.39 -6.31 0.63
C MET A 7 1.95 -6.58 1.08
N ILE A 8 1.25 -5.60 1.61
CA ILE A 8 -0.04 -5.78 2.28
C ILE A 8 -0.97 -4.59 2.08
N ALA A 9 -2.25 -4.87 1.89
CA ALA A 9 -3.32 -3.88 1.88
C ALA A 9 -4.23 -4.10 3.10
N VAL A 10 -4.47 -3.03 3.86
CA VAL A 10 -5.37 -3.03 5.03
C VAL A 10 -6.77 -2.60 4.61
N ASN A 11 -7.81 -3.26 5.11
CA ASN A 11 -9.22 -3.00 4.81
C ASN A 11 -9.76 -1.79 5.60
N ILE A 12 -9.06 -0.66 5.55
CA ILE A 12 -9.46 0.58 6.20
C ILE A 12 -9.32 1.72 5.20
N MET A 13 -10.33 2.58 5.15
CA MET A 13 -10.35 3.84 4.43
C MET A 13 -10.28 4.99 5.45
N ASP A 14 -9.18 5.73 5.44
CA ASP A 14 -8.96 6.86 6.34
C ASP A 14 -8.28 8.00 5.58
N ALA A 15 -9.05 9.04 5.26
CA ALA A 15 -8.61 10.11 4.36
C ALA A 15 -8.28 11.40 5.13
N ARG A 16 -7.00 11.81 5.08
CA ARG A 16 -6.52 13.08 5.67
C ARG A 16 -7.18 14.31 5.02
N ILE A 17 -7.35 14.31 3.70
CA ILE A 17 -8.02 15.35 2.91
C ILE A 17 -9.11 14.72 2.02
N PRO A 18 -10.11 15.50 1.56
CA PRO A 18 -11.10 14.99 0.61
C PRO A 18 -10.46 14.54 -0.69
N ASP A 19 -11.02 13.49 -1.29
CA ASP A 19 -10.69 13.09 -2.65
C ASP A 19 -11.24 14.11 -3.68
N ASN A 20 -10.99 13.87 -4.97
CA ASN A 20 -11.44 14.74 -6.06
C ASN A 20 -12.98 14.83 -6.20
N ALA A 21 -13.73 13.91 -5.60
CA ALA A 21 -15.19 13.92 -5.55
C ALA A 21 -15.74 14.52 -4.24
N GLY A 22 -14.86 14.94 -3.32
CA GLY A 22 -15.21 15.51 -2.03
C GLY A 22 -15.44 14.48 -0.92
N ASN A 23 -15.19 13.20 -1.15
CA ASN A 23 -15.33 12.18 -0.10
C ASN A 23 -14.16 12.27 0.88
N LYS A 24 -14.45 12.23 2.18
CA LYS A 24 -13.46 12.20 3.25
C LYS A 24 -13.84 11.14 4.30
N PRO A 25 -13.68 9.84 3.97
CA PRO A 25 -13.96 8.73 4.88
C PRO A 25 -13.11 8.84 6.14
N CYS A 26 -13.69 8.46 7.29
CA CYS A 26 -13.04 8.57 8.60
C CYS A 26 -13.07 7.22 9.30
N HIS A 27 -11.98 6.46 9.18
CA HIS A 27 -11.80 5.15 9.81
C HIS A 27 -12.93 4.15 9.47
N GLU A 28 -13.23 4.00 8.17
CA GLU A 28 -14.30 3.14 7.68
C GLU A 28 -13.74 1.87 7.02
N LEU A 29 -14.48 0.76 7.06
CA LEU A 29 -14.09 -0.45 6.32
C LEU A 29 -14.30 -0.24 4.82
N ILE A 30 -13.32 -0.65 3.99
CA ILE A 30 -13.48 -0.63 2.52
C ILE A 30 -14.53 -1.68 2.11
N ILE A 31 -14.44 -2.88 2.67
CA ILE A 31 -15.37 -3.99 2.46
C ILE A 31 -15.90 -4.44 3.83
N LYS A 32 -17.19 -4.21 4.10
CA LYS A 32 -17.83 -4.46 5.40
C LYS A 32 -17.69 -5.89 5.93
N GLU A 33 -17.74 -6.88 5.03
CA GLU A 33 -17.63 -8.30 5.35
C GLU A 33 -16.29 -8.90 4.85
N GLY A 34 -15.34 -8.04 4.50
CA GLY A 34 -14.00 -8.43 4.05
C GLY A 34 -13.08 -8.79 5.21
N ARG A 35 -11.94 -9.42 4.88
CA ARG A 35 -10.86 -9.65 5.86
C ARG A 35 -10.21 -8.33 6.25
N GLU A 36 -9.47 -8.33 7.35
CA GLU A 36 -8.77 -7.18 7.89
C GLU A 36 -7.66 -6.68 6.95
N ALA A 37 -6.98 -7.61 6.27
CA ALA A 37 -5.93 -7.31 5.33
C ALA A 37 -5.72 -8.45 4.30
N TYR A 38 -5.07 -8.10 3.21
CA TYR A 38 -4.70 -9.03 2.14
C TYR A 38 -3.22 -8.83 1.78
N PHE A 39 -2.47 -9.93 1.69
CA PHE A 39 -1.12 -9.90 1.14
C PHE A 39 -1.16 -9.73 -0.37
N SER A 40 -0.13 -9.06 -0.90
CA SER A 40 0.10 -8.97 -2.34
C SER A 40 0.26 -10.38 -2.93
N SER A 41 -0.37 -10.60 -4.07
CA SER A 41 -0.18 -11.81 -4.88
C SER A 41 1.00 -11.69 -5.85
N LEU A 42 1.68 -10.53 -5.88
CA LEU A 42 2.89 -10.32 -6.66
C LEU A 42 4.15 -10.79 -5.89
N PRO A 43 5.22 -11.19 -6.59
CA PRO A 43 6.48 -11.55 -5.96
C PRO A 43 7.27 -10.29 -5.56
N VAL A 44 6.75 -9.51 -4.60
CA VAL A 44 7.26 -8.17 -4.28
C VAL A 44 8.73 -8.12 -3.89
N LYS A 45 9.26 -9.20 -3.29
CA LYS A 45 10.68 -9.34 -2.97
C LYS A 45 11.56 -9.61 -4.20
N ASP A 46 11.04 -10.34 -5.18
CA ASP A 46 11.74 -10.54 -6.45
C ASP A 46 11.75 -9.25 -7.27
N ILE A 47 10.67 -8.47 -7.20
CA ILE A 47 10.58 -7.13 -7.82
C ILE A 47 11.61 -6.19 -7.19
N GLU A 48 11.64 -6.07 -5.85
CA GLU A 48 12.63 -5.27 -5.11
C GLU A 48 14.05 -5.66 -5.51
N LYS A 49 14.35 -6.97 -5.53
CA LYS A 49 15.67 -7.47 -5.91
C LYS A 49 16.01 -7.08 -7.36
N ASN A 50 15.10 -7.33 -8.31
CA ASN A 50 15.33 -7.06 -9.72
C ASN A 50 15.59 -5.56 -9.99
N LEU A 51 14.86 -4.68 -9.33
CA LEU A 51 15.07 -3.23 -9.42
C LEU A 51 16.45 -2.84 -8.89
N ASN A 52 16.80 -3.31 -7.70
CA ASN A 52 18.11 -3.02 -7.09
C ASN A 52 19.27 -3.58 -7.93
N ASP A 53 19.15 -4.79 -8.49
CA ASP A 53 20.15 -5.38 -9.39
C ASP A 53 20.39 -4.52 -10.65
N ASN A 54 19.38 -3.74 -11.07
CA ASN A 54 19.44 -2.84 -12.23
C ASN A 54 19.73 -1.38 -11.84
N GLY A 55 20.18 -1.13 -10.61
CA GLY A 55 20.55 0.21 -10.14
C GLY A 55 19.36 1.14 -9.89
N ILE A 56 18.15 0.59 -9.77
CA ILE A 56 16.93 1.33 -9.43
C ILE A 56 16.65 1.11 -7.93
N PRO A 57 16.82 2.13 -7.07
CA PRO A 57 16.60 1.96 -5.63
C PRO A 57 15.17 1.50 -5.34
N SER A 58 15.02 0.38 -4.64
CA SER A 58 13.73 -0.15 -4.23
C SER A 58 13.75 -0.78 -2.84
N SER A 59 12.64 -0.65 -2.12
CA SER A 59 12.38 -1.33 -0.84
C SER A 59 10.93 -1.79 -0.77
N VAL A 60 10.67 -3.02 -0.32
CA VAL A 60 9.31 -3.45 -0.01
C VAL A 60 8.73 -2.66 1.16
N SER A 61 7.48 -2.23 1.03
CA SER A 61 6.70 -1.58 2.08
C SER A 61 5.71 -2.58 2.71
N TYR A 62 5.45 -2.46 4.02
CA TYR A 62 4.64 -3.39 4.82
C TYR A 62 3.42 -2.73 5.49
N GLY A 63 3.06 -1.51 5.09
CA GLY A 63 2.00 -0.72 5.74
C GLY A 63 2.50 0.61 6.29
N ALA A 64 1.53 1.48 6.63
CA ALA A 64 1.66 2.93 6.57
C ALA A 64 2.87 3.55 7.29
N ASP A 65 3.77 4.12 6.48
CA ASP A 65 4.45 5.36 6.83
C ASP A 65 3.39 6.41 7.20
N ASN A 66 3.52 6.97 8.40
CA ASN A 66 2.73 8.13 8.86
C ASN A 66 3.42 9.43 8.44
N GLU A 67 3.59 9.66 7.13
CA GLU A 67 3.98 10.97 6.58
C GLU A 67 2.92 11.54 5.62
#